data_AF-A0A3N4J4D9-F1
#
_entry.id   AF-A0A3N4J4D9-F1
#
_cell.length_a   1.000
_cell.length_b   1.000
_cell.length_c   1.000
_cell.angle_alpha   90.00
_cell.angle_beta   90.00
_cell.angle_gamma   90.00
#
_symmetry.space_group_name_H-M   'P 1'
#
loop_
_entity.id
_entity.type
_entity.pdbx_description
1 polymer ?
#
loop_
_entity_poly.entity_id
_entity_poly.type
_entity_poly.pdbx_seq_one_letter_code
_entity_poly.pdbx_strand_id
1 'polypeptide(L)' 'MPDSKYKIVKDGWGTRVNFQTCYGLGMTSEDLEEGDHILAQMQRVDAIREQQYAQRGE' A
#
# COMPACT_ATOMS: atom_id res chain seq x y z
N MET A 1 9.28 -4.21 10.65
CA MET A 1 8.57 -2.92 10.79
C MET A 1 7.64 -2.80 9.60
N PRO A 2 6.42 -2.26 9.74
CA PRO A 2 5.53 -2.09 8.59
C PRO A 2 6.27 -1.30 7.53
N ASP A 3 6.31 -1.86 6.33
CA ASP A 3 6.96 -1.26 5.18
C ASP A 3 6.37 0.14 4.97
N SER A 4 7.19 1.19 4.99
CA SER A 4 6.68 2.56 4.82
C SER A 4 5.92 2.69 3.50
N LYS A 5 4.85 3.50 3.43
CA LYS A 5 4.04 3.67 2.20
C LYS A 5 4.89 3.99 0.97
N TYR A 6 5.94 4.78 1.17
CA TYR A 6 6.95 5.06 0.15
C TYR A 6 7.66 3.79 -0.35
N LYS A 7 8.04 2.88 0.55
CA LYS A 7 8.69 1.62 0.20
C LYS A 7 7.74 0.70 -0.56
N ILE A 8 6.47 0.61 -0.14
CA ILE A 8 5.42 -0.13 -0.88
C ILE A 8 5.30 0.39 -2.32
N VAL A 9 5.14 1.70 -2.48
CA VAL A 9 5.06 2.33 -3.81
C VAL A 9 6.33 2.09 -4.63
N LYS A 10 7.51 2.22 -4.02
CA LYS A 10 8.79 2.07 -4.71
C LYS A 10 9.04 0.62 -5.15
N ASP A 11 8.78 -0.35 -4.27
CA ASP A 11 9.07 -1.76 -4.51
C ASP A 11 8.04 -2.38 -5.46
N GLY A 12 6.76 -2.03 -5.31
CA GLY A 12 5.67 -2.59 -6.13
C GLY A 12 5.38 -1.84 -7.44
N TRP A 13 5.49 -0.52 -7.45
CA TRP A 13 5.06 0.32 -8.58
C TRP A 13 6.18 1.22 -9.14
N GLY A 14 7.33 1.29 -8.48
CA GLY A 14 8.44 2.18 -8.82
C GLY A 14 8.23 3.64 -8.41
N THR A 15 7.11 4.24 -8.80
CA THR A 15 6.79 5.64 -8.52
C THR A 15 5.35 5.85 -8.09
N ARG A 16 5.10 6.94 -7.34
CA ARG A 16 3.75 7.32 -6.93
C ARG A 16 2.85 7.60 -8.14
N VAL A 17 3.39 8.16 -9.23
CA VAL A 17 2.66 8.42 -10.48
C VAL A 17 2.12 7.14 -11.08
N ASN A 18 2.95 6.12 -11.15
CA ASN A 18 2.55 4.83 -11.70
C ASN A 18 1.49 4.17 -10.81
N PHE A 19 1.67 4.21 -9.49
CA PHE A 19 0.66 3.75 -8.54
C PHE A 19 -0.68 4.47 -8.74
N GLN A 20 -0.72 5.81 -8.72
CA GLN A 20 -1.95 6.58 -8.90
C GLN A 20 -2.62 6.22 -10.23
N THR A 21 -1.86 6.17 -11.32
CA THR A 21 -2.36 5.83 -12.66
C THR A 21 -2.97 4.43 -12.71
N CYS A 22 -2.34 3.43 -12.07
CA CYS A 22 -2.88 2.08 -11.98
C CYS A 22 -4.21 2.00 -11.24
N TYR A 23 -4.44 2.90 -10.28
CA TYR A 23 -5.71 3.01 -9.54
C TYR A 23 -6.70 4.00 -10.16
N GLY A 24 -6.39 4.57 -11.33
CA GLY A 24 -7.22 5.58 -11.97
C GLY A 24 -7.23 6.94 -11.24
N LEU A 25 -6.28 7.14 -10.32
CA LEU A 25 -6.14 8.35 -9.53
C LEU A 25 -5.25 9.37 -10.24
N GLY A 26 -5.57 10.64 -10.04
CA GLY A 26 -4.76 11.77 -10.49
C GLY A 26 -3.64 12.15 -9.51
N MET A 27 -3.19 13.39 -9.67
CA MET A 27 -2.17 14.05 -8.84
C MET A 27 -2.74 15.25 -8.07
N THR A 28 -4.07 15.34 -7.97
CA THR A 28 -4.70 16.34 -7.11
C THR A 28 -4.51 15.98 -5.65
N SER A 29 -4.70 16.93 -4.74
CA SER A 29 -4.62 16.66 -3.30
C SER A 29 -5.59 15.54 -2.89
N GLU A 30 -6.82 15.56 -3.41
CA GLU A 30 -7.85 14.55 -3.12
C GLU A 30 -7.42 13.15 -3.60
N ASP A 31 -6.90 13.04 -4.82
CA ASP A 31 -6.37 11.78 -5.36
C ASP A 31 -5.19 11.26 -4.53
N LEU A 32 -4.32 12.15 -4.05
CA LEU A 32 -3.17 11.79 -3.24
C LEU A 32 -3.57 11.30 -1.85
N GLU A 33 -4.59 11.91 -1.25
CA GLU A 33 -5.19 11.43 -0.01
C GLU A 33 -5.82 10.05 -0.21
N GLU A 34 -6.61 9.85 -1.26
CA GLU A 34 -7.21 8.55 -1.57
C GLU A 34 -6.15 7.46 -1.78
N GLY A 35 -5.11 7.76 -2.55
CA GLY A 35 -4.01 6.82 -2.72
C GLY A 35 -3.25 6.52 -1.42
N ASP A 36 -3.17 7.48 -0.49
CA ASP A 36 -2.57 7.28 0.83
C ASP A 36 -3.43 6.38 1.74
N HIS A 37 -4.75 6.47 1.61
CA HIS A 37 -5.72 5.57 2.24
C HIS A 37 -5.62 4.13 1.71
N ILE A 38 -5.47 3.96 0.40
CA ILE A 38 -5.27 2.63 -0.22
C ILE A 38 -3.99 1.98 0.32
N LEU A 39 -2.88 2.71 0.33
CA LEU A 39 -1.60 2.22 0.87
C LEU A 39 -1.70 1.87 2.36
N ALA A 40 -2.44 2.66 3.15
CA ALA A 40 -2.69 2.35 4.55
C ALA A 40 -3.50 1.05 4.74
N GLN A 41 -4.48 0.80 3.87
CA GLN A 41 -5.26 -0.43 3.91
C GLN A 41 -4.39 -1.64 3.55
N MET A 42 -3.56 -1.54 2.51
CA MET A 42 -2.62 -2.60 2.12
C MET A 42 -1.71 -2.98 3.29
N GLN A 43 -1.11 -1.99 3.96
CA GLN A 43 -0.27 -2.22 5.15
C GLN A 43 -1.00 -3.00 6.25
N ARG A 44 -2.26 -2.67 6.50
CA ARG A 44 -3.07 -3.36 7.52
C ARG A 44 -3.35 -4.80 7.11
N VAL A 45 -3.72 -5.03 5.85
CA VAL A 45 -4.01 -6.37 5.34
C VAL A 45 -2.76 -7.24 5.39
N ASP A 46 -1.61 -6.75 4.94
CA ASP A 46 -0.33 -7.48 5.02
C ASP A 46 0.03 -7.83 6.47
N ALA A 47 -0.09 -6.88 7.40
CA ALA A 47 0.16 -7.14 8.81
C ALA A 47 -0.77 -8.20 9.42
N ILE A 48 -2.07 -8.15 9.09
CA ILE A 48 -3.06 -9.13 9.52
C ILE A 48 -2.76 -10.51 8.90
N ARG A 49 -2.36 -10.53 7.63
CA ARG A 49 -2.06 -11.75 6.90
C ARG A 49 -0.81 -12.44 7.43
N GLU A 50 0.24 -11.69 7.72
CA GLU A 50 1.47 -12.19 8.36
C GLU A 50 1.17 -12.83 9.72
N GLN A 51 0.33 -12.19 10.54
CA GLN A 51 -0.12 -12.76 11.81
C GLN A 51 -0.96 -14.04 11.64
N GLN A 52 -1.77 -14.13 10.60
CA GLN A 52 -2.54 -15.35 10.31
C GLN A 52 -1.67 -16.50 9.82
N TYR A 53 -0.65 -16.24 8.99
CA TYR A 53 0.31 -17.26 8.57
C TYR A 53 1.17 -17.73 9.74
N ALA A 54 1.62 -16.82 10.60
CA ALA A 54 2.34 -17.18 11.82
C ALA A 54 1.53 -18.07 12.78
N GLN A 55 0.19 -17.94 12.77
CA GLN A 55 -0.71 -18.77 13.59
C GLN A 55 -1.20 -20.05 12.91
N ARG A 56 -0.97 -20.24 11.61
CA ARG A 56 -1.35 -21.47 10.87
C ARG A 56 -0.19 -22.40 10.56
N GLY A 57 1.04 -22.04 10.95
CA GLY A 57 2.20 -22.91 10.88
C GLY A 57 2.35 -23.73 12.16
N GLU A 58 1.53 -24.76 12.35
CA GLU A 58 1.74 -25.87 13.28
C GLU A 58 1.56 -27.20 12.54
#